data_AF-A0A831P6U0-F1
#
_entry.id   AF-A0A831P6U0-F1
#
_cell.length_a   1.000
_cell.length_b   1.000
_cell.length_c   1.000
_cell.angle_alpha   90.00
_cell.angle_beta   90.00
_cell.angle_gamma   90.00
#
_symmetry.space_group_name_H-M   'P 1'
#
loop_
_entity.id
_entity.type
_entity.pdbx_description
1 polymer ?
#
loop_
_entity_poly.entity_id
_entity_poly.type
_entity_poly.pdbx_seq_one_letter_code
_entity_poly.pdbx_strand_id
1 'polypeptide(L)'
;MAVVKMRYREGEFILEFDRLEDAILFIRLFEKADIEPISKQSNSNDLEEKIRKYIEESRYEYSTVELLEDICGIKLEGPFTEVYTKNSRFARAYDRVSRIAKKIREEIVKEKGGRWVIMKRADGRQIFKLVNSEV
;
A
#
# COMPACT_ATOMS: atom_id res chain seq x y z
N MET A 1 -8.45 -25.18 -18.61
CA MET A 1 -8.33 -24.63 -17.25
C MET A 1 -6.85 -24.63 -16.91
N ALA A 2 -6.19 -23.47 -16.87
CA ALA A 2 -4.75 -23.40 -16.61
C ALA A 2 -4.51 -23.67 -15.11
N VAL A 3 -3.77 -24.73 -14.80
CA VAL A 3 -3.37 -25.04 -13.43
C VAL A 3 -2.04 -24.32 -13.18
N VAL A 4 -2.07 -23.25 -12.40
CA VAL A 4 -0.86 -22.55 -11.96
C VAL A 4 -0.51 -23.09 -10.57
N LYS A 5 0.66 -23.70 -10.44
CA LYS A 5 1.17 -24.17 -9.15
C LYS A 5 2.06 -23.08 -8.57
N MET A 6 1.65 -22.52 -7.43
CA MET A 6 2.43 -21.52 -6.72
C MET A 6 3.23 -22.19 -5.60
N ARG A 7 4.54 -21.97 -5.59
CA ARG A 7 5.45 -22.43 -4.54
C ARG A 7 6.20 -21.25 -3.95
N TYR A 8 6.49 -21.31 -2.66
CA TYR A 8 7.32 -20.31 -1.97
C TYR A 8 8.64 -20.97 -1.59
N ARG A 9 9.76 -20.44 -2.09
CA ARG A 9 11.10 -20.96 -1.81
C ARG A 9 12.07 -19.79 -1.69
N GLU A 10 12.87 -19.78 -0.63
CA GLU A 10 13.96 -18.80 -0.42
C GLU A 10 13.54 -17.32 -0.52
N GLY A 11 12.31 -17.00 -0.11
CA GLY A 11 11.81 -15.61 -0.15
C GLY A 11 11.06 -15.25 -1.44
N GLU A 12 11.02 -16.15 -2.41
CA GLU A 12 10.43 -15.90 -3.72
C GLU A 12 9.20 -16.77 -3.99
N PHE A 13 8.21 -16.18 -4.67
CA PHE A 13 7.06 -16.91 -5.22
C PHE A 13 7.43 -17.42 -6.61
N ILE A 14 7.57 -18.74 -6.73
CA ILE A 14 7.81 -19.43 -8.00
C ILE A 14 6.45 -19.87 -8.52
N LEU A 15 6.11 -19.41 -9.73
CA LEU A 15 4.91 -19.84 -10.45
C LEU A 15 5.33 -20.88 -11.49
N GLU A 16 4.88 -22.11 -11.31
CA GLU A 16 5.08 -23.19 -12.25
C GLU A 16 3.84 -23.30 -13.16
N PHE A 17 4.06 -23.20 -14.47
CA PHE A 17 3.03 -23.35 -15.49
C PHE A 17 3.24 -24.67 -16.22
N ASP A 18 2.17 -25.46 -16.33
CA ASP A 18 2.24 -26.76 -17.01
C ASP A 18 2.40 -26.60 -18.55
N ARG A 19 2.12 -25.42 -19.12
CA ARG A 19 2.25 -25.11 -20.57
C ARG A 19 2.86 -23.73 -20.81
N LEU A 20 3.75 -23.63 -21.80
CA LEU A 20 4.45 -22.39 -22.16
C LEU A 20 3.49 -21.27 -22.60
N GLU A 21 2.41 -21.62 -23.30
CA GLU A 21 1.38 -20.68 -23.75
C GLU A 21 0.67 -19.98 -22.58
N ASP A 22 0.44 -20.69 -21.49
CA ASP A 22 -0.18 -20.16 -20.27
C ASP A 22 0.79 -19.21 -19.54
N ALA A 23 2.10 -19.51 -19.55
CA ALA A 23 3.14 -18.62 -19.02
C ALA A 23 3.25 -17.33 -19.85
N ILE A 24 3.20 -17.43 -21.18
CA ILE A 24 3.23 -16.27 -22.08
C ILE A 24 1.96 -15.41 -21.90
N LEU A 25 0.79 -16.04 -21.76
CA LEU A 25 -0.46 -15.33 -21.47
C LEU A 25 -0.40 -14.62 -20.11
N PHE A 26 0.16 -15.28 -19.08
CA PHE A 26 0.37 -14.69 -17.77
C PHE A 26 1.33 -13.50 -17.80
N ILE A 27 2.47 -13.62 -18.50
CA ILE A 27 3.42 -12.53 -18.71
C ILE A 27 2.75 -11.36 -19.44
N ARG A 28 2.00 -11.62 -20.51
CA ARG A 28 1.28 -10.59 -21.27
C ARG A 28 0.17 -9.92 -20.45
N LEU A 29 -0.50 -10.65 -19.56
CA LEU A 29 -1.46 -10.09 -18.60
C LEU A 29 -0.76 -9.25 -17.53
N PHE A 30 0.48 -9.59 -17.17
CA PHE A 30 1.34 -8.81 -16.28
C PHE A 30 1.93 -7.58 -16.95
N GLU A 31 2.29 -7.65 -18.24
CA GLU A 31 2.84 -6.52 -19.01
C GLU A 31 1.75 -5.54 -19.48
N LYS A 32 0.52 -6.02 -19.73
CA LYS A 32 -0.63 -5.14 -20.03
C LYS A 32 -1.27 -4.53 -18.79
N ALA A 33 -1.02 -5.08 -17.61
CA ALA A 33 -1.28 -4.40 -16.37
C ALA A 33 -0.08 -3.50 -16.10
N ASP A 34 -0.21 -2.20 -16.37
CA ASP A 34 0.78 -1.16 -16.07
C ASP A 34 0.91 -0.96 -14.54
N ILE A 35 1.23 -2.05 -13.86
CA ILE A 35 1.43 -2.15 -12.42
C ILE A 35 2.75 -2.85 -12.28
N GLU A 36 3.82 -2.06 -12.18
CA GLU A 36 5.07 -2.56 -11.63
C GLU A 36 4.74 -3.37 -10.38
N PRO A 37 5.17 -4.64 -10.30
CA PRO A 37 4.88 -5.43 -9.13
C PRO A 37 5.53 -4.75 -7.92
N ILE A 38 4.77 -4.63 -6.83
CA ILE A 38 5.26 -4.20 -5.51
C ILE A 38 6.47 -5.04 -5.03
N SER A 39 6.76 -6.17 -5.70
CA SER A 39 7.98 -6.97 -5.49
C SER A 39 9.24 -6.41 -6.17
N LYS A 40 9.13 -5.40 -7.04
CA LYS A 40 10.24 -4.72 -7.72
C LYS A 40 10.43 -3.27 -7.30
N GLN A 41 9.47 -2.66 -6.62
CA GLN A 41 9.68 -1.35 -6.00
C GLN A 41 10.27 -1.51 -4.60
N SER A 42 11.58 -1.27 -4.55
CA SER A 42 12.29 -0.68 -3.41
C SER A 42 12.41 -1.57 -2.16
N ASN A 43 13.62 -1.66 -1.61
CA ASN A 43 13.87 -2.33 -0.33
C ASN A 43 12.87 -1.80 0.73
N SER A 44 12.44 -2.63 1.67
CA SER A 44 11.45 -2.24 2.70
C SER A 44 11.75 -0.88 3.35
N ASN A 45 13.02 -0.53 3.47
CA ASN A 45 13.51 0.75 3.99
C ASN A 45 13.10 1.96 3.14
N ASP A 46 13.19 1.89 1.80
CA ASP A 46 12.85 3.02 0.92
C ASP A 46 11.35 3.36 0.99
N LEU A 47 10.50 2.34 1.15
CA LEU A 47 9.05 2.53 1.29
C LEU A 47 8.73 3.15 2.66
N GLU A 48 9.39 2.71 3.73
CA GLU A 48 9.27 3.36 5.04
C GLU A 48 9.71 4.83 4.98
N GLU A 49 10.83 5.12 4.32
CA GLU A 49 11.34 6.49 4.16
C GLU A 49 10.40 7.38 3.35
N LYS A 50 9.88 6.89 2.22
CA LYS A 50 8.89 7.62 1.41
C LYS A 50 7.61 7.92 2.20
N ILE A 51 7.10 6.94 2.94
CA ILE A 51 5.89 7.14 3.77
C ILE A 51 6.18 8.14 4.89
N ARG A 52 7.31 8.04 5.58
CA ARG A 52 7.68 8.98 6.65
C ARG A 52 7.78 10.41 6.12
N LYS A 53 8.52 10.60 5.02
CA LYS A 53 8.67 11.89 4.35
C LYS A 53 7.31 12.49 3.97
N TYR A 54 6.42 11.69 3.37
CA TYR A 54 5.07 12.15 3.02
C TYR A 54 4.29 12.62 4.25
N ILE A 55 4.32 11.86 5.35
CA ILE A 55 3.61 12.20 6.60
C ILE A 55 4.13 13.53 7.16
N GLU A 56 5.44 13.75 7.16
CA GLU A 56 6.07 14.97 7.65
C GLU A 56 5.76 16.18 6.74
N GLU A 57 5.87 16.02 5.42
CA GLU A 57 5.54 17.07 4.43
C GLU A 57 4.06 17.46 4.46
N SER A 58 3.17 16.49 4.73
CA SER A 58 1.73 16.70 4.89
C SER A 58 1.36 17.30 6.25
N ARG A 59 2.34 17.84 6.99
CA ARG A 59 2.16 18.44 8.33
C ARG A 59 1.45 17.49 9.30
N TYR A 60 1.77 16.20 9.21
CA TYR A 60 1.20 15.14 10.03
C TYR A 60 -0.32 15.00 9.87
N GLU A 61 -0.87 15.32 8.70
CA GLU A 61 -2.27 15.09 8.35
C GLU A 61 -2.38 14.34 7.01
N TYR A 62 -2.85 13.09 7.02
CA TYR A 62 -2.93 12.28 5.80
C TYR A 62 -4.01 11.19 5.85
N SER A 63 -4.48 10.75 4.69
CA SER A 63 -5.23 9.50 4.54
C SER A 63 -4.34 8.36 4.07
N THR A 64 -4.59 7.14 4.54
CA THR A 64 -3.90 5.95 4.00
C THR A 64 -4.19 5.73 2.52
N VAL A 65 -5.35 6.18 2.03
CA VAL A 65 -5.68 6.14 0.60
C VAL A 65 -4.80 7.11 -0.19
N GLU A 66 -4.56 8.33 0.32
CA GLU A 66 -3.65 9.30 -0.31
C GLU A 66 -2.22 8.76 -0.37
N LEU A 67 -1.74 8.14 0.71
CA LEU A 67 -0.42 7.48 0.70
C LEU A 67 -0.33 6.42 -0.42
N LEU A 68 -1.38 5.65 -0.67
CA LEU A 68 -1.37 4.65 -1.74
C LEU A 68 -1.44 5.27 -3.14
N GLU A 69 -2.26 6.32 -3.30
CA GLU A 69 -2.39 7.06 -4.55
C GLU A 69 -1.05 7.71 -4.93
N ASP A 70 -0.38 8.36 -3.97
CA ASP A 70 0.81 9.17 -4.22
C ASP A 70 2.11 8.37 -4.20
N ILE A 71 2.23 7.36 -3.33
CA ILE A 71 3.47 6.56 -3.21
C ILE A 71 3.45 5.35 -4.12
N CYS A 72 2.29 4.69 -4.27
CA CYS A 72 2.16 3.49 -5.08
C CYS A 72 1.53 3.75 -6.46
N GLY A 73 1.09 4.97 -6.76
CA GLY A 73 0.43 5.30 -8.02
C GLY A 73 -0.94 4.66 -8.19
N ILE A 74 -1.53 4.12 -7.13
CA ILE A 74 -2.78 3.35 -7.21
C ILE A 74 -3.97 4.29 -7.01
N LYS A 75 -4.58 4.72 -8.12
CA LYS A 75 -5.79 5.55 -8.09
C LYS A 75 -7.02 4.75 -7.71
N LEU A 76 -7.83 5.30 -6.81
CA LEU A 76 -9.10 4.69 -6.41
C LEU A 76 -10.19 4.98 -7.47
N GLU A 77 -10.50 3.99 -8.31
CA GLU A 77 -11.62 4.07 -9.26
C GLU A 77 -12.91 3.54 -8.61
N GLY A 78 -13.55 4.37 -7.78
CA GLY A 78 -14.83 4.08 -7.13
C GLY A 78 -14.80 4.11 -5.60
N PRO A 79 -15.88 3.68 -4.91
CA PRO A 79 -15.94 3.69 -3.46
C PRO A 79 -14.88 2.79 -2.82
N PHE A 80 -14.19 3.28 -1.78
CA PHE A 80 -13.10 2.55 -1.12
C PHE A 80 -13.49 1.13 -0.70
N THR A 81 -14.64 0.97 -0.04
CA THR A 81 -15.15 -0.32 0.44
C THR A 81 -15.33 -1.34 -0.69
N GLU A 82 -15.77 -0.87 -1.85
CA GLU A 82 -15.96 -1.71 -3.03
C GLU A 82 -14.62 -2.13 -3.63
N VAL A 83 -13.70 -1.19 -3.82
CA VAL A 83 -12.35 -1.47 -4.35
C VAL A 83 -11.57 -2.37 -3.39
N TYR A 84 -11.62 -2.12 -2.08
CA TYR A 84 -10.94 -2.93 -1.07
C TYR A 84 -11.45 -4.37 -1.04
N THR A 85 -12.75 -4.58 -1.24
CA THR A 85 -13.33 -5.93 -1.20
C THR A 85 -13.13 -6.69 -2.52
N LYS A 86 -13.24 -6.00 -3.66
CA LYS A 86 -13.17 -6.63 -4.99
C LYS A 86 -11.75 -6.76 -5.54
N ASN A 87 -10.82 -5.91 -5.09
CA ASN A 87 -9.45 -5.89 -5.59
C ASN A 87 -8.47 -6.33 -4.49
N SER A 88 -8.13 -7.62 -4.51
CA SER A 88 -7.19 -8.23 -3.54
C SER A 88 -5.78 -7.63 -3.59
N ARG A 89 -5.37 -7.04 -4.72
CA ARG A 89 -4.07 -6.34 -4.83
C ARG A 89 -4.13 -5.00 -4.11
N PHE A 90 -5.20 -4.24 -4.31
CA PHE A 90 -5.42 -2.99 -3.59
C PHE A 90 -5.50 -3.24 -2.08
N ALA A 91 -6.25 -4.25 -1.64
CA ALA A 91 -6.35 -4.60 -0.22
C ALA A 91 -4.99 -4.92 0.41
N ARG A 92 -4.18 -5.75 -0.26
CA ARG A 92 -2.83 -6.10 0.22
C ARG A 92 -1.90 -4.88 0.26
N ALA A 93 -1.93 -4.03 -0.75
CA ALA A 93 -1.15 -2.79 -0.78
C ALA A 93 -1.57 -1.87 0.37
N TYR A 94 -2.88 -1.69 0.55
CA TYR A 94 -3.45 -0.91 1.65
C TYR A 94 -3.04 -1.43 3.01
N ASP A 95 -3.14 -2.74 3.25
CA ASP A 95 -2.77 -3.34 4.53
C ASP A 95 -1.27 -3.19 4.81
N ARG A 96 -0.42 -3.31 3.78
CA ARG A 96 1.03 -3.11 3.91
C ARG A 96 1.37 -1.66 4.25
N VAL A 97 0.85 -0.70 3.49
CA VAL A 97 1.08 0.73 3.72
C VAL A 97 0.51 1.16 5.07
N SER A 98 -0.69 0.69 5.44
CA SER A 98 -1.31 0.96 6.72
C SER A 98 -0.45 0.48 7.90
N ARG A 99 0.14 -0.72 7.79
CA ARG A 99 1.04 -1.27 8.82
C ARG A 99 2.31 -0.45 8.97
N ILE A 100 2.95 -0.08 7.85
CA ILE A 100 4.17 0.74 7.86
C ILE A 100 3.87 2.13 8.41
N ALA A 101 2.81 2.77 7.91
CA ALA A 101 2.38 4.08 8.37
C ALA A 101 2.05 4.05 9.88
N LYS A 102 1.45 2.97 10.39
CA LYS A 102 1.23 2.80 11.84
C LYS A 102 2.54 2.78 12.62
N LYS A 103 3.53 2.01 12.18
CA LYS A 103 4.86 1.96 12.81
C LYS A 103 5.50 3.37 12.84
N ILE A 104 5.49 4.07 11.71
CA ILE A 104 6.03 5.43 11.61
C ILE A 104 5.27 6.41 12.51
N ARG A 105 3.94 6.30 12.62
CA ARG A 105 3.14 7.12 13.54
C ARG A 105 3.57 6.92 15.01
N GLU A 106 3.83 5.68 15.41
CA GLU A 106 4.32 5.36 16.76
C GLU A 106 5.72 5.92 17.01
N GLU A 107 6.59 5.89 16.01
CA GLU A 107 7.93 6.51 16.06
C GLU A 107 7.83 8.04 16.17
N ILE A 108 7.01 8.69 15.34
CA ILE A 108 6.78 10.14 15.39
C ILE A 108 6.24 10.58 16.76
N VAL A 109 5.33 9.83 17.37
CA VAL A 109 4.82 10.15 18.72
C VAL A 109 5.95 10.06 19.77
N LYS A 110 6.87 9.11 19.65
CA LYS A 110 8.04 9.02 20.54
C LYS A 110 9.00 10.20 20.34
N GLU A 111 9.14 10.69 19.11
CA GLU A 111 10.06 11.77 18.74
C GLU A 111 9.50 13.17 19.02
N LYS A 112 8.22 13.40 18.74
CA LYS A 112 7.55 14.72 18.76
C LYS A 112 6.54 14.88 19.90
N GLY A 113 6.11 13.79 20.52
CA GLY A 113 4.98 13.78 21.46
C GLY A 113 3.61 13.84 20.77
N GLY A 114 2.55 13.96 21.56
CA GLY A 114 1.16 14.07 21.08
C GLY A 114 0.45 12.73 20.86
N ARG A 115 -0.68 12.78 20.15
CA ARG A 115 -1.49 11.60 19.80
C ARG A 115 -2.04 11.71 18.39
N TRP A 116 -2.16 10.58 17.71
CA TRP A 116 -2.85 10.53 16.42
C TRP A 116 -4.35 10.40 16.65
N VAL A 117 -5.12 11.30 16.04
CA VAL A 117 -6.58 11.21 15.99
C VAL A 117 -7.04 10.84 14.59
N ILE A 118 -8.16 10.13 14.54
CA ILE A 118 -8.82 9.74 13.31
C ILE A 118 -9.99 10.71 13.10
N MET A 119 -10.03 11.36 11.95
CA MET A 119 -11.11 12.25 11.57
C MET A 119 -11.65 11.86 10.19
N LYS A 120 -12.85 12.32 9.85
CA LYS A 120 -13.44 12.14 8.52
C LYS A 120 -13.44 13.49 7.80
N ARG A 121 -12.85 13.56 6.60
CA ARG A 121 -12.91 14.75 5.75
C ARG A 121 -14.26 14.87 5.06
N ALA A 122 -14.54 16.06 4.51
CA ALA A 122 -15.76 16.35 3.76
C ALA A 122 -15.92 15.46 2.51
N ASP A 123 -14.81 15.00 1.93
CA ASP A 123 -14.77 14.04 0.82
C ASP A 123 -15.09 12.58 1.24
N GLY A 124 -15.33 12.35 2.53
CA GLY A 124 -15.62 11.04 3.10
C GLY A 124 -14.40 10.20 3.46
N ARG A 125 -13.17 10.67 3.17
CA ARG A 125 -11.93 9.96 3.49
C ARG A 125 -11.64 10.01 4.98
N GLN A 126 -11.14 8.89 5.50
CA GLN A 126 -10.60 8.82 6.86
C GLN A 126 -9.17 9.37 6.86
N ILE A 127 -8.92 10.36 7.70
CA ILE A 127 -7.62 11.02 7.86
C ILE A 127 -7.05 10.76 9.25
N PHE A 128 -5.73 10.64 9.30
CA PHE A 128 -4.93 10.59 10.52
C PHE A 128 -4.28 11.96 10.70
N LYS A 129 -4.51 12.57 11.85
CA LYS A 129 -3.92 13.86 12.22
C LYS A 129 -3.17 13.74 13.53
N LEU A 130 -1.91 14.17 13.57
CA LEU A 130 -1.20 14.31 14.84
C LEU A 130 -1.70 15.57 15.53
N VAL A 131 -2.19 15.41 16.76
CA VAL A 131 -2.52 16.52 17.65
C VAL A 131 -1.53 16.52 18.80
N ASN A 132 -0.86 17.64 19.01
CA ASN A 132 -0.02 17.84 20.18
C ASN A 132 -0.94 17.96 21.39
N SER A 133 -0.59 17.28 22.48
CA SER A 133 -1.29 17.43 23.75
C SER A 133 -0.88 18.76 24.39
N GLU A 134 -1.34 19.87 23.81
CA GLU A 134 -1.39 21.17 24.48
C GLU A 134 -2.85 21.60 24.57
N VAL A 135 -3.59 20.94 25.48
CA VAL A 135 -4.41 21.55 26.55
C VAL A 135 -4.57 20.51 27.66
#